data_AF-A0A842MGS4-F1
#
_entry.id   AF-A0A842MGS4-F1
#
_cell.length_a   1.000
_cell.length_b   1.000
_cell.length_c   1.000
_cell.angle_alpha   90.00
_cell.angle_beta   90.00
_cell.angle_gamma   90.00
#
_symmetry.space_group_name_H-M   'P 1'
#
loop_
_entity.id
_entity.type
_entity.pdbx_description
1 polymer ?
#
loop_
_entity_poly.entity_id
_entity_poly.type
_entity_poly.pdbx_seq_one_letter_code
_entity_poly.pdbx_strand_id
1 'polypeptide(L)'
;MSPKILALAAILTLAVALLAWAPWLDDNELHDMVLREKAEKDGTRGWVIMPDGSMEYTLICDYKVNWVPFGRWVASCEGGYFVTPWGQILP
;
A
#
# COMPACT_ATOMS: atom_id res chain seq x y z
N MET A 1 -8.54 -16.49 -36.80
CA MET A 1 -7.64 -15.49 -36.19
C MET A 1 -6.21 -15.93 -36.41
N SER A 2 -5.28 -15.05 -36.79
CA SER A 2 -3.88 -15.44 -37.09
C SER A 2 -3.17 -15.94 -35.81
N PRO A 3 -2.32 -16.98 -35.86
CA PRO A 3 -1.58 -17.47 -34.70
C PRO A 3 -0.71 -16.38 -34.06
N LYS A 4 -0.24 -15.41 -34.86
CA LYS A 4 0.49 -14.23 -34.36
C LYS A 4 -0.38 -13.33 -33.48
N ILE A 5 -1.65 -13.16 -33.86
CA ILE A 5 -2.62 -12.34 -33.10
C ILE A 5 -2.97 -13.05 -31.79
N LEU A 6 -3.15 -14.38 -31.83
CA LEU A 6 -3.36 -15.20 -30.63
C LEU A 6 -2.20 -15.10 -29.64
N ALA A 7 -0.96 -15.22 -30.12
CA ALA A 7 0.22 -15.09 -29.28
C ALA A 7 0.33 -13.68 -28.63
N LEU A 8 0.09 -12.62 -29.42
CA LEU A 8 0.10 -11.25 -28.90
C LEU A 8 -0.97 -11.03 -27.83
N ALA A 9 -2.19 -11.51 -28.07
CA ALA A 9 -3.27 -11.42 -27.11
C ALA A 9 -2.92 -12.15 -25.80
N ALA A 10 -2.36 -13.37 -25.89
CA ALA A 10 -1.95 -14.12 -24.72
C ALA A 10 -0.86 -13.41 -23.90
N ILE A 11 0.14 -12.83 -24.55
CA ILE A 11 1.20 -12.05 -23.88
C ILE A 11 0.60 -10.82 -23.18
N LEU A 12 -0.28 -10.09 -23.87
CA LEU A 12 -0.94 -8.91 -23.30
C LEU A 12 -1.79 -9.29 -22.08
N THR A 13 -2.57 -10.36 -22.17
CA THR A 13 -3.38 -10.87 -21.05
C THR A 13 -2.50 -11.25 -19.87
N LEU A 14 -1.38 -11.94 -20.10
CA LEU A 14 -0.45 -12.29 -19.04
C LEU A 14 0.18 -11.06 -18.39
N ALA A 15 0.60 -10.07 -19.18
CA ALA A 15 1.16 -8.82 -18.66
C ALA A 15 0.16 -8.07 -17.78
N VAL A 16 -1.11 -7.98 -18.21
CA VAL A 16 -2.18 -7.35 -17.41
C VAL A 16 -2.44 -8.13 -16.13
N ALA A 17 -2.44 -9.48 -16.18
CA ALA A 17 -2.63 -10.31 -14.99
C ALA A 17 -1.49 -10.11 -13.97
N LEU A 18 -0.24 -10.05 -14.44
CA LEU A 18 0.93 -9.78 -13.58
C LEU A 18 0.87 -8.39 -12.95
N LEU A 19 0.47 -7.37 -13.70
CA LEU A 19 0.28 -6.01 -13.18
C LEU A 19 -0.87 -5.95 -12.17
N ALA A 20 -1.98 -6.65 -12.43
CA ALA A 20 -3.12 -6.68 -11.53
C ALA A 20 -2.76 -7.34 -10.19
N TRP A 21 -1.99 -8.43 -10.23
CA TRP A 21 -1.55 -9.13 -9.02
C TRP A 21 -0.41 -8.38 -8.30
N ALA A 22 0.55 -7.84 -9.06
CA ALA A 22 1.78 -7.20 -8.58
C ALA A 22 2.49 -8.05 -7.50
N PRO A 23 2.96 -9.27 -7.84
CA PRO A 23 3.57 -10.19 -6.88
C PRO A 23 4.93 -9.72 -6.35
N TRP A 24 5.55 -8.72 -6.98
CA TRP A 24 6.83 -8.13 -6.54
C TRP A 24 6.66 -7.06 -5.46
N LEU A 25 5.43 -6.69 -5.11
CA LEU A 25 5.17 -5.80 -3.98
C LEU A 25 5.13 -6.60 -2.68
N ASP A 26 6.10 -6.37 -1.80
CA ASP A 26 6.14 -6.95 -0.45
C ASP A 26 5.30 -6.11 0.52
N ASP A 27 4.36 -6.76 1.21
CA ASP A 27 3.41 -6.05 2.06
C ASP A 27 4.09 -5.41 3.29
N ASN A 28 5.17 -6.00 3.83
CA ASN A 28 5.88 -5.41 4.97
C ASN A 28 6.70 -4.20 4.54
N GLU A 29 7.38 -4.27 3.39
CA GLU A 29 8.12 -3.14 2.83
C GLU A 29 7.18 -1.96 2.55
N LEU A 30 6.00 -2.24 1.99
CA LEU A 30 4.99 -1.22 1.72
C LEU A 30 4.41 -0.61 2.98
N HIS A 31 4.12 -1.44 3.98
CA HIS A 31 3.72 -1.00 5.31
C HIS A 31 4.74 -0.01 5.89
N ASP A 32 6.01 -0.42 5.96
CA ASP A 32 7.08 0.37 6.57
C ASP A 32 7.36 1.66 5.79
N MET A 33 7.25 1.61 4.46
CA MET A 33 7.37 2.78 3.61
C MET A 33 6.27 3.81 3.90
N VAL A 34 4.99 3.39 3.94
CA VAL A 34 3.86 4.28 4.23
C VAL A 34 3.94 4.81 5.65
N LEU A 35 4.24 3.94 6.63
CA LEU A 35 4.42 4.31 8.02
C LEU A 35 5.50 5.39 8.18
N ARG A 36 6.64 5.25 7.50
CA ARG A 36 7.73 6.23 7.54
C ARG A 36 7.36 7.57 6.91
N GLU A 37 6.59 7.58 5.83
CA GLU A 37 6.34 8.81 5.05
C GLU A 37 5.08 9.58 5.47
N LYS A 38 4.10 8.87 6.04
CA LYS A 38 2.74 9.37 6.24
C LYS A 38 2.28 9.36 7.70
N ALA A 39 2.81 8.48 8.55
CA ALA A 39 2.22 8.26 9.87
C ALA A 39 2.16 9.50 10.78
N GLU A 40 3.15 10.37 10.71
CA GLU A 40 3.14 11.64 11.46
C GLU A 40 2.17 12.67 10.88
N LYS A 41 1.94 12.61 9.56
CA LYS A 41 1.12 13.57 8.83
C LYS A 41 -0.37 13.28 8.96
N ASP A 42 -0.73 12.00 8.95
CA ASP A 42 -2.12 11.59 9.12
C ASP A 42 -2.50 11.31 10.57
N GLY A 43 -1.54 11.29 11.50
CA GLY A 43 -1.81 11.07 12.92
C GLY A 43 -1.84 9.59 13.31
N THR A 44 -1.48 8.66 12.42
CA THR A 44 -1.21 7.26 12.75
C THR A 44 -0.14 7.15 13.85
N ARG A 45 0.84 8.07 13.88
CA ARG A 45 1.86 8.18 14.93
C ARG A 45 1.92 9.61 15.45
N GLY A 46 1.92 9.77 16.77
CA GLY A 46 1.92 11.10 17.37
C GLY A 46 2.03 11.09 18.89
N TRP A 47 2.03 12.29 19.46
CA TRP A 47 2.01 12.49 20.90
C TRP A 47 0.60 12.30 21.45
N VAL A 48 0.46 11.47 22.48
CA VAL A 48 -0.79 11.21 23.17
C VAL A 48 -0.61 11.54 24.65
N ILE A 49 -1.63 12.17 25.25
CA ILE A 49 -1.67 12.42 26.70
C ILE A 49 -2.28 11.18 27.36
N MET A 50 -1.50 10.54 28.21
CA MET A 50 -1.90 9.36 28.95
C MET A 50 -2.78 9.74 30.16
N PRO A 51 -3.55 8.80 30.75
CA PRO A 51 -4.44 9.11 31.87
C PRO A 51 -3.74 9.68 33.11
N ASP A 52 -2.44 9.43 33.26
CA ASP A 52 -1.60 9.97 34.35
C ASP A 52 -1.07 11.40 34.07
N GLY A 53 -1.42 11.98 32.91
CA GLY A 53 -0.97 13.29 32.46
C GLY A 53 0.40 13.31 31.79
N SER A 54 1.06 12.14 31.64
CA SER A 54 2.30 12.04 30.87
C SER A 54 2.04 12.11 29.36
N MET A 55 3.04 12.54 28.59
CA MET A 55 3.00 12.53 27.12
C MET A 55 3.89 11.42 26.60
N GLU A 56 3.32 10.58 25.74
CA GLU A 56 4.04 9.50 25.07
C GLU A 56 3.90 9.65 23.56
N TYR A 57 5.02 9.52 22.83
CA TYR A 57 5.00 9.45 21.39
C TYR A 57 4.82 7.99 20.97
N THR A 58 3.63 7.66 20.48
CA THR A 58 3.24 6.27 20.25
C THR A 58 2.56 6.07 18.90
N LEU A 59 2.46 4.81 18.50
CA LEU A 59 1.66 4.37 17.37
C LEU A 59 0.21 4.25 17.84
N ILE A 60 -0.68 5.04 17.24
CA ILE A 60 -2.09 5.14 17.65
C ILE A 60 -2.89 4.03 16.98
N CYS A 61 -2.77 3.89 15.66
CA CYS A 61 -3.42 2.83 14.89
C CYS A 61 -2.54 2.44 13.71
N ASP A 62 -2.11 1.17 13.67
CA ASP A 62 -1.16 0.71 12.66
C ASP A 62 -1.79 0.57 11.26
N TYR A 63 -0.95 0.59 10.22
CA TYR A 63 -1.44 0.37 8.86
C TYR A 63 -1.70 -1.11 8.58
N LYS A 64 -2.75 -1.38 7.81
CA LYS A 64 -3.00 -2.67 7.22
C LYS A 64 -2.86 -2.60 5.71
N VAL A 65 -2.04 -3.50 5.17
CA VAL A 65 -1.87 -3.66 3.72
C VAL A 65 -2.91 -4.66 3.21
N ASN A 66 -3.64 -4.26 2.18
CA ASN A 66 -4.63 -5.09 1.51
C ASN A 66 -4.33 -5.13 0.01
N TRP A 67 -4.50 -6.31 -0.59
CA TRP A 67 -4.38 -6.46 -2.03
C TRP A 67 -5.55 -5.76 -2.74
N VAL A 68 -5.23 -5.05 -3.82
CA VAL A 68 -6.18 -4.50 -4.79
C VAL A 68 -5.57 -4.63 -6.19
N PRO A 69 -6.39 -4.72 -7.26
CA PRO A 69 -5.86 -4.78 -8.61
C PRO A 69 -4.92 -3.60 -8.88
N PHE A 70 -3.75 -3.90 -9.43
CA PHE A 70 -2.74 -2.91 -9.79
C PHE A 70 -2.11 -2.19 -8.60
N GLY A 71 -2.00 -2.82 -7.43
CA GLY A 71 -1.28 -2.22 -6.32
C GLY A 71 -1.57 -2.82 -4.95
N ARG A 72 -1.44 -1.99 -3.92
CA ARG A 72 -1.90 -2.26 -2.55
C ARG A 72 -2.64 -1.07 -1.99
N TRP A 73 -3.64 -1.34 -1.16
CA TRP A 73 -4.29 -0.35 -0.32
C TRP A 73 -3.74 -0.46 1.09
N VAL A 74 -3.04 0.57 1.55
CA VAL A 74 -2.39 0.64 2.86
C VAL A 74 -3.14 1.65 3.71
N ALA A 75 -3.84 1.19 4.75
CA ALA A 75 -4.72 2.06 5.53
C ALA A 75 -4.65 1.79 7.04
N SER A 76 -4.65 2.86 7.81
CA SER A 76 -4.83 2.90 9.26
C SER A 76 -6.25 3.42 9.58
N CYS A 77 -6.51 3.65 10.85
CA CYS A 77 -7.75 4.30 11.31
C CYS A 77 -7.82 5.78 10.88
N GLU A 78 -6.66 6.41 10.65
CA GLU A 78 -6.54 7.85 10.42
C GLU A 78 -6.33 8.22 8.94
N GLY A 79 -5.74 7.30 8.16
CA GLY A 79 -5.41 7.55 6.77
C GLY A 79 -5.41 6.30 5.89
N GLY A 80 -5.58 6.48 4.59
CA GLY A 80 -5.54 5.42 3.60
C GLY A 80 -4.78 5.88 2.36
N TYR A 81 -3.96 4.99 1.82
CA TYR A 81 -3.09 5.27 0.68
C TYR A 81 -3.11 4.13 -0.32
N PHE A 82 -3.19 4.48 -1.60
CA PHE A 82 -2.98 3.52 -2.68
C PHE A 82 -1.52 3.53 -3.08
N VAL A 83 -0.86 2.36 -3.00
CA VAL A 83 0.48 2.16 -3.54
C VAL A 83 0.40 1.47 -4.89
N THR A 84 0.92 2.13 -5.91
CA THR A 84 0.91 1.66 -7.30
C THR A 84 1.86 0.48 -7.51
N PRO A 85 1.82 -0.23 -8.67
CA PRO A 85 2.71 -1.36 -8.94
C PRO A 85 4.20 -0.99 -8.97
N TRP A 86 4.52 0.30 -9.07
CA TRP A 86 5.89 0.82 -9.15
C TRP A 86 6.31 1.52 -7.84
N GLY A 87 5.52 1.39 -6.77
CA GLY A 87 5.87 1.87 -5.43
C GLY A 87 5.52 3.33 -5.13
N GLN A 88 4.72 3.99 -5.98
CA GLN A 88 4.29 5.36 -5.71
C GLN A 88 3.11 5.39 -4.72
N ILE A 89 3.21 6.20 -3.66
CA ILE A 89 2.13 6.42 -2.68
C ILE A 89 1.18 7.52 -3.17
N LEU A 90 -0.10 7.20 -3.33
CA LEU A 90 -1.17 8.13 -3.67
C LEU A 90 -2.14 8.29 -2.48
N PRO A 91 -2.56 9.53 -2.15
CA PRO A 91 -3.59 9.78 -1.13
C PRO A 91 -4.99 9.37 -1.57
#